data_AF-A0A2T4AKF0-F1
#
_entry.id   AF-A0A2T4AKF0-F1
#
_cell.length_a   1.000
_cell.length_b   1.000
_cell.length_c   1.000
_cell.angle_alpha   90.00
_cell.angle_beta   90.00
_cell.angle_gamma   90.00
#
_symmetry.space_group_name_H-M   'P 1'
#
loop_
_entity.id
_entity.type
_entity.pdbx_description
1 polymer ?
#
loop_
_entity_poly.entity_id
_entity_poly.type
_entity_poly.pdbx_seq_one_letter_code
_entity_poly.pdbx_strand_id
1 'polypeptide(L)'
;MTLGYSRPIRHSSFYSSSFHRQQSSSAASIIVLFIVNSFSSCISRAFLHRHQRFATASLVMALITALDLVVEKTWTVLCDTPTYQQNPNFMRFLLSMSHTCEMAKEAQVSFAPGLFHVMMSPTPPDISFFKNLPIDVENRWGIYVVTLERPGYKPRIHIGSRTSQDRGVKNRFHQYDIEYLLPFYVTKAVQERYEIASKGLLCWTPIIELLLGFYSWLLRELDRPYRTLRSSKHTWENTGI
;
A
#
# COMPACT_ATOMS: atom_id res chain seq x y z
N MET A 1 12.57 -40.26 -19.73
CA MET A 1 11.56 -39.27 -20.13
C MET A 1 10.78 -38.85 -18.89
N THR A 2 11.20 -37.77 -18.24
CA THR A 2 10.55 -37.21 -17.05
C THR A 2 9.64 -36.07 -17.50
N LEU A 3 8.32 -36.29 -17.40
CA LEU A 3 7.31 -35.30 -17.75
C LEU A 3 7.26 -34.22 -16.66
N GLY A 4 7.81 -33.04 -16.98
CA GLY A 4 7.76 -31.86 -16.14
C GLY A 4 6.35 -31.25 -16.12
N TYR A 5 5.66 -31.36 -14.99
CA TYR A 5 4.41 -30.65 -14.75
C TYR A 5 4.69 -29.18 -14.40
N SER A 6 4.60 -28.30 -15.41
CA SER A 6 4.52 -26.85 -15.19
C SER A 6 3.14 -26.51 -14.64
N ARG A 7 3.08 -26.03 -13.39
CA ARG A 7 1.85 -25.50 -12.81
C ARG A 7 1.52 -24.14 -13.45
N PRO A 8 0.23 -23.87 -13.76
CA PRO A 8 -0.18 -22.56 -14.25
C PRO A 8 0.01 -21.50 -13.17
N ILE A 9 0.80 -20.49 -13.49
CA ILE A 9 1.01 -19.29 -12.65
C ILE A 9 -0.34 -18.55 -12.59
N ARG A 10 -0.98 -18.56 -11.42
CA ARG A 10 -2.15 -17.70 -11.17
C ARG A 10 -1.66 -16.26 -11.07
N HIS A 11 -2.02 -15.45 -12.06
CA HIS A 11 -1.89 -14.00 -11.97
C HIS A 11 -2.86 -13.47 -10.90
N SER A 12 -2.36 -13.24 -9.68
CA SER A 12 -3.00 -12.32 -8.76
C SER A 12 -2.92 -10.91 -9.37
N SER A 13 -4.05 -10.25 -9.58
CA SER A 13 -4.13 -8.86 -10.00
C SER A 13 -3.60 -7.95 -8.90
N PHE A 14 -2.28 -7.80 -8.85
CA PHE A 14 -1.61 -6.76 -8.09
C PHE A 14 -1.46 -5.54 -9.00
N TYR A 15 -1.94 -4.39 -8.53
CA TYR A 15 -1.60 -3.09 -9.10
C TYR A 15 -0.10 -2.85 -8.88
N SER A 16 0.71 -3.33 -9.82
CA SER A 16 2.10 -2.91 -9.98
C SER A 16 2.08 -1.65 -10.82
N SER A 17 2.07 -0.48 -10.18
CA SER A 17 2.21 0.79 -10.88
C SER A 17 3.63 0.89 -11.45
N SER A 18 3.75 0.50 -12.71
CA SER A 18 4.92 0.67 -13.56
C SER A 18 5.16 2.15 -13.84
N PHE A 19 5.86 2.83 -12.94
CA PHE A 19 6.11 4.27 -13.00
C PHE A 19 7.37 4.56 -13.82
N HIS A 20 7.25 4.55 -15.16
CA HIS A 20 8.37 4.88 -16.05
C HIS A 20 8.23 6.23 -16.78
N ARG A 21 7.20 7.03 -16.48
CA ARG A 21 6.96 8.30 -17.19
C ARG A 21 6.35 9.39 -16.31
N GLN A 22 7.17 9.97 -15.43
CA GLN A 22 6.93 11.33 -14.92
C GLN A 22 8.27 11.94 -14.52
N GLN A 23 8.85 12.71 -15.45
CA GLN A 23 10.01 13.56 -15.20
C GLN A 23 9.57 14.72 -14.30
N SER A 24 10.38 15.03 -13.28
CA SER A 24 10.35 16.20 -12.37
C SER A 24 9.60 16.11 -11.02
N SER A 25 9.01 14.97 -10.64
CA SER A 25 8.56 14.81 -9.24
C SER A 25 9.75 14.42 -8.36
N SER A 26 9.99 15.14 -7.26
CA SER A 26 11.05 14.78 -6.31
C SER A 26 10.80 13.37 -5.75
N ALA A 27 11.86 12.66 -5.35
CA ALA A 27 11.72 11.32 -4.76
C ALA A 27 10.79 11.32 -3.53
N ALA A 28 10.74 12.44 -2.80
CA ALA A 28 9.78 12.68 -1.72
C ALA A 28 8.33 12.63 -2.22
N SER A 29 8.01 13.27 -3.35
CA SER A 29 6.66 13.21 -3.95
C SER A 29 6.25 11.77 -4.33
N ILE A 30 7.19 10.95 -4.80
CA ILE A 30 6.91 9.53 -5.14
C ILE A 30 6.65 8.71 -3.88
N ILE A 31 7.46 8.91 -2.84
CA ILE A 31 7.27 8.24 -1.54
C ILE A 31 5.93 8.65 -0.95
N VAL A 32 5.60 9.95 -0.97
CA VAL A 32 4.31 10.48 -0.51
C VAL A 32 3.18 9.87 -1.33
N LEU A 33 3.22 9.87 -2.65
CA LEU A 33 2.16 9.30 -3.50
C LEU A 33 1.94 7.80 -3.21
N PHE A 34 3.03 7.05 -3.00
CA PHE A 34 2.94 5.62 -2.68
C PHE A 34 2.42 5.37 -1.27
N ILE A 35 2.85 6.20 -0.31
CA ILE A 35 2.30 6.22 1.04
C ILE A 35 0.81 6.50 0.96
N VAL A 36 0.40 7.60 0.36
CA VAL A 36 -1.01 8.01 0.16
C VAL A 36 -1.87 6.90 -0.44
N ASN A 37 -1.45 6.30 -1.55
CA ASN A 37 -2.21 5.25 -2.22
C ASN A 37 -2.35 3.97 -1.37
N SER A 38 -1.27 3.60 -0.68
CA SER A 38 -1.25 2.43 0.19
C SER A 38 -1.97 2.69 1.52
N PHE A 39 -1.90 3.91 2.03
CA PHE A 39 -2.45 4.39 3.28
C PHE A 39 -3.96 4.54 3.21
N SER A 40 -4.47 5.16 2.14
CA SER A 40 -5.90 5.22 1.85
C SER A 40 -6.52 3.81 1.76
N SER A 41 -5.79 2.89 1.13
CA SER A 41 -6.14 1.48 1.09
C SER A 41 -6.11 0.80 2.45
N CYS A 42 -5.34 1.26 3.43
CA CYS A 42 -5.27 0.67 4.77
C CYS A 42 -6.32 1.28 5.72
N ILE A 43 -6.47 2.61 5.71
CA ILE A 43 -7.39 3.36 6.55
C ILE A 43 -8.84 3.02 6.24
N SER A 44 -9.21 2.98 4.96
CA SER A 44 -10.55 2.58 4.52
C SER A 44 -10.95 1.18 5.04
N ARG A 45 -9.97 0.39 5.49
CA ARG A 45 -10.20 -0.93 6.08
C ARG A 45 -10.35 -0.80 7.58
N ALA A 46 -9.49 -0.03 8.25
CA ALA A 46 -9.33 0.06 9.70
C ALA A 46 -10.58 0.48 10.51
N PHE A 47 -11.57 1.13 9.88
CA PHE A 47 -12.60 1.86 10.62
C PHE A 47 -14.01 1.34 10.35
N LEU A 48 -14.51 0.53 11.29
CA LEU A 48 -15.95 0.21 11.39
C LEU A 48 -16.31 -0.27 12.80
N HIS A 49 -15.99 0.52 13.83
CA HIS A 49 -16.70 0.49 15.13
C HIS A 49 -16.24 1.62 16.09
N ARG A 50 -16.91 2.79 16.07
CA ARG A 50 -17.21 3.64 17.24
C ARG A 50 -17.81 4.98 16.80
N HIS A 51 -19.01 5.27 17.28
CA HIS A 51 -19.54 6.63 17.33
C HIS A 51 -19.36 7.16 18.76
N GLN A 52 -18.63 8.27 18.95
CA GLN A 52 -19.13 9.45 19.68
C GLN A 52 -18.08 10.57 19.89
N ARG A 53 -18.60 11.78 19.65
CA ARG A 53 -18.34 13.11 20.24
C ARG A 53 -17.13 13.94 19.78
N PHE A 54 -17.53 15.09 19.22
CA PHE A 54 -16.74 16.24 18.79
C PHE A 54 -16.16 17.04 19.97
N ALA A 55 -14.99 17.63 19.74
CA ALA A 55 -14.51 18.82 20.44
C ALA A 55 -13.81 19.76 19.46
N THR A 56 -13.98 21.06 19.70
CA THR A 56 -13.60 22.21 18.89
C THR A 56 -12.08 22.44 18.84
N ALA A 57 -11.59 22.84 17.66
CA ALA A 57 -10.19 23.07 17.37
C ALA A 57 -9.68 24.39 17.99
N SER A 58 -8.69 24.28 18.87
CA SER A 58 -7.88 25.40 19.35
C SER A 58 -6.56 25.46 18.58
N LEU A 59 -6.17 26.67 18.19
CA LEU A 59 -5.03 26.96 17.31
C LEU A 59 -3.70 26.79 18.06
N VAL A 60 -3.23 25.55 18.16
CA VAL A 60 -1.84 25.25 18.53
C VAL A 60 -1.07 25.11 17.22
N MET A 61 0.00 25.87 17.05
CA MET A 61 1.05 25.59 16.05
C MET A 61 1.74 24.29 16.47
N ALA A 62 1.02 23.18 16.35
CA ALA A 62 1.46 21.87 16.75
C ALA A 62 2.62 21.47 15.84
N LEU A 63 3.60 20.80 16.42
CA LEU A 63 4.63 20.10 15.66
C LEU A 63 3.90 19.21 14.64
N ILE A 64 3.99 19.56 13.35
CA ILE A 64 3.45 18.75 12.27
C ILE A 64 4.15 17.40 12.39
N THR A 65 3.36 16.36 12.67
CA THR A 65 3.91 15.01 12.74
C THR A 65 4.00 14.42 11.33
N ALA A 66 4.78 13.34 11.18
CA ALA A 66 4.78 12.55 9.95
C ALA A 66 3.37 12.07 9.58
N LEU A 67 2.54 11.76 10.58
CA LEU A 67 1.16 11.34 10.39
C LEU A 67 0.32 12.47 9.81
N ASP A 68 0.42 13.68 10.36
CA ASP A 68 -0.35 14.83 9.89
C ASP A 68 -0.03 15.17 8.43
N LEU A 69 1.26 15.19 8.09
CA LEU A 69 1.71 15.42 6.71
C LEU A 69 1.17 14.33 5.76
N VAL A 70 1.26 13.06 6.14
CA VAL A 70 0.77 11.96 5.32
C VAL A 70 -0.74 12.02 5.14
N VAL A 71 -1.49 12.35 6.19
CA VAL A 71 -2.94 12.52 6.14
C VAL A 71 -3.30 13.70 5.23
N GLU A 72 -2.62 14.83 5.36
CA GLU A 72 -2.84 16.02 4.51
C GLU A 72 -2.63 15.68 3.05
N LYS A 73 -1.48 15.09 2.71
CA LYS A 73 -1.18 14.70 1.32
C LYS A 73 -2.14 13.64 0.81
N THR A 74 -2.58 12.72 1.67
CA THR A 74 -3.58 11.71 1.32
C THR A 74 -4.90 12.40 0.95
N TRP A 75 -5.35 13.32 1.79
CA TRP A 75 -6.57 14.06 1.58
C TRP A 75 -6.52 14.92 0.32
N THR A 76 -5.43 15.65 0.09
CA THR A 76 -5.23 16.43 -1.15
C THR A 76 -5.34 15.55 -2.39
N VAL A 77 -4.63 14.42 -2.44
CA VAL A 77 -4.69 13.50 -3.59
C VAL A 77 -6.12 12.97 -3.79
N LEU A 78 -6.82 12.66 -2.71
CA LEU A 78 -8.22 12.22 -2.80
C LEU A 78 -9.12 13.32 -3.36
N CYS A 79 -8.99 14.56 -2.90
CA CYS A 79 -9.79 15.67 -3.40
C CYS A 79 -9.49 16.01 -4.88
N ASP A 80 -8.21 15.94 -5.27
CA ASP A 80 -7.77 16.35 -6.61
C ASP A 80 -7.97 15.24 -7.67
N THR A 81 -8.07 13.98 -7.24
CA THR A 81 -8.32 12.86 -8.15
C THR A 81 -9.76 12.91 -8.65
N PRO A 82 -10.04 12.88 -9.97
CA PRO A 82 -11.39 12.85 -10.49
C PRO A 82 -12.18 11.63 -9.99
N THR A 83 -13.45 11.80 -9.64
CA THR A 83 -14.28 10.75 -9.01
C THR A 83 -14.33 9.44 -9.78
N TYR A 84 -14.30 9.47 -11.11
CA TYR A 84 -14.29 8.25 -11.95
C TYR A 84 -12.98 7.45 -11.90
N GLN A 85 -11.91 8.03 -11.35
CA GLN A 85 -10.62 7.38 -11.12
C GLN A 85 -10.43 6.97 -9.65
N GLN A 86 -11.30 7.42 -8.76
CA GLN A 86 -11.21 7.12 -7.34
C GLN A 86 -11.74 5.71 -7.05
N ASN A 87 -11.18 5.09 -6.02
CA ASN A 87 -11.77 3.87 -5.46
C ASN A 87 -13.07 4.25 -4.71
N PRO A 88 -14.23 3.65 -5.03
CA PRO A 88 -15.49 3.97 -4.35
C PRO A 88 -15.45 3.79 -2.83
N ASN A 89 -14.56 2.93 -2.32
CA ASN A 89 -14.38 2.76 -0.87
C ASN A 89 -13.81 4.02 -0.21
N PHE A 90 -12.95 4.77 -0.89
CA PHE A 90 -12.36 5.98 -0.32
C PHE A 90 -13.45 7.02 -0.04
N MET A 91 -14.37 7.22 -0.99
CA MET A 91 -15.52 8.11 -0.81
C MET A 91 -16.47 7.64 0.30
N ARG A 92 -16.53 6.33 0.57
CA ARG A 92 -17.40 5.76 1.60
C ARG A 92 -16.82 5.91 3.01
N PHE A 93 -15.51 5.78 3.16
CA PHE A 93 -14.87 5.71 4.48
C PHE A 93 -14.11 7.00 4.85
N LEU A 94 -13.55 7.71 3.88
CA LEU A 94 -12.77 8.92 4.08
C LEU A 94 -13.67 10.15 3.84
N LEU A 95 -14.56 10.41 4.79
CA LEU A 95 -15.61 11.43 4.65
C LEU A 95 -15.10 12.87 4.81
N SER A 96 -14.03 13.06 5.58
CA SER A 96 -13.42 14.36 5.84
C SER A 96 -11.95 14.21 6.21
N MET A 97 -11.20 15.31 6.15
CA MET A 97 -9.82 15.38 6.64
C MET A 97 -9.71 14.99 8.12
N SER A 98 -10.62 15.50 8.98
CA SER A 98 -10.65 15.16 10.42
C SER A 98 -10.87 13.66 10.62
N HIS A 99 -11.82 13.09 9.90
CA HIS A 99 -12.13 11.66 9.98
C HIS A 99 -10.94 10.82 9.51
N THR A 100 -10.29 11.20 8.42
CA THR A 100 -9.07 10.53 7.93
C THR A 100 -7.95 10.58 8.97
N CYS A 101 -7.77 11.72 9.67
CA CYS A 101 -6.79 11.88 10.74
C CYS A 101 -7.11 10.99 11.95
N GLU A 102 -8.36 10.91 12.37
CA GLU A 102 -8.81 10.04 13.45
C GLU A 102 -8.55 8.56 13.13
N MET A 103 -8.96 8.11 11.94
CA MET A 103 -8.73 6.72 11.51
C MET A 103 -7.21 6.40 11.41
N ALA A 104 -6.41 7.36 10.95
CA ALA A 104 -4.96 7.23 10.88
C ALA A 104 -4.32 7.04 12.26
N LYS A 105 -4.81 7.78 13.26
CA LYS A 105 -4.37 7.68 14.67
C LYS A 105 -4.80 6.35 15.28
N GLU A 106 -6.04 5.94 15.06
CA GLU A 106 -6.55 4.65 15.55
C GLU A 106 -5.82 3.45 14.96
N ALA A 107 -5.39 3.55 13.71
CA ALA A 107 -4.58 2.53 13.06
C ALA A 107 -3.17 2.42 13.66
N GLN A 108 -2.73 3.27 14.59
CA GLN A 108 -1.40 3.20 15.23
C GLN A 108 -0.25 3.16 14.22
N VAL A 109 -0.34 4.02 13.21
CA VAL A 109 0.64 4.06 12.12
C VAL A 109 1.95 4.60 12.65
N SER A 110 3.01 3.82 12.44
CA SER A 110 4.39 4.14 12.78
C SER A 110 5.19 4.45 11.52
N PHE A 111 6.23 5.27 11.66
CA PHE A 111 7.10 5.70 10.56
C PHE A 111 8.56 5.39 10.88
N ALA A 112 9.36 5.19 9.85
CA ALA A 112 10.80 5.04 9.99
C ALA A 112 11.42 6.31 10.59
N PRO A 113 12.42 6.18 11.47
CA PRO A 113 13.17 7.31 11.98
C PRO A 113 13.72 8.18 10.85
N GLY A 114 13.60 9.50 10.97
CA GLY A 114 14.07 10.45 9.95
C GLY A 114 13.19 10.59 8.71
N LEU A 115 12.18 9.73 8.50
CA LEU A 115 11.33 9.79 7.30
C LEU A 115 10.59 11.14 7.15
N PHE A 116 10.16 11.74 8.25
CA PHE A 116 9.54 13.07 8.23
C PHE A 116 10.47 14.13 7.60
N HIS A 117 11.72 14.19 8.06
CA HIS A 117 12.72 15.11 7.53
C HIS A 117 13.01 14.85 6.05
N VAL A 118 13.06 13.58 5.65
CA VAL A 118 13.24 13.18 4.24
C VAL A 118 12.08 13.65 3.37
N MET A 119 10.82 13.56 3.85
CA MET A 119 9.65 14.01 3.10
C MET A 119 9.60 15.54 2.95
N MET A 120 10.12 16.27 3.94
CA MET A 120 10.18 17.74 3.92
C MET A 120 11.43 18.28 3.21
N SER A 121 12.40 17.42 2.90
CA SER A 121 13.66 17.81 2.27
C SER A 121 13.44 18.25 0.82
N PRO A 122 14.03 19.38 0.38
CA PRO A 122 14.01 19.78 -1.03
C PRO A 122 14.90 18.87 -1.89
N THR A 123 15.87 18.18 -1.29
CA THR A 123 16.77 17.26 -1.98
C THR A 123 16.36 15.80 -1.73
N PRO A 124 16.47 14.92 -2.75
CA PRO A 124 16.23 13.49 -2.57
C PRO A 124 17.14 12.87 -1.51
N PRO A 125 16.66 11.89 -0.72
CA PRO A 125 17.49 11.16 0.24
C PRO A 125 18.58 10.34 -0.47
N ASP A 126 19.72 10.21 0.18
CA ASP A 126 20.80 9.32 -0.25
C ASP A 126 20.38 7.84 -0.13
N ILE A 127 20.98 6.95 -0.92
CA ILE A 127 20.72 5.51 -0.85
C ILE A 127 20.99 4.93 0.56
N SER A 128 21.95 5.50 1.28
CA SER A 128 22.31 5.14 2.64
C SER A 128 21.14 5.30 3.63
N PHE A 129 20.23 6.26 3.41
CA PHE A 129 19.01 6.37 4.22
C PHE A 129 18.17 5.09 4.12
N PHE A 130 17.94 4.61 2.90
CA PHE A 130 17.13 3.40 2.65
C PHE A 130 17.81 2.13 3.17
N LYS A 131 19.14 2.08 3.16
CA LYS A 131 19.90 0.96 3.71
C LYS A 131 19.80 0.83 5.23
N ASN A 132 19.55 1.94 5.93
CA ASN A 132 19.44 2.00 7.39
C ASN A 132 17.98 1.91 7.89
N LEU A 133 17.03 1.57 7.02
CA LEU A 133 15.63 1.43 7.42
C LEU A 133 15.42 0.19 8.31
N PRO A 134 14.47 0.25 9.25
CA PRO A 134 14.17 -0.88 10.13
C PRO A 134 13.58 -2.07 9.35
N ILE A 135 13.98 -3.28 9.72
CA ILE A 135 13.52 -4.53 9.09
C ILE A 135 12.52 -5.28 9.99
N ASP A 136 12.59 -5.05 11.29
CA ASP A 136 11.91 -5.88 12.28
C ASP A 136 10.47 -5.44 12.54
N VAL A 137 9.54 -6.06 11.81
CA VAL A 137 8.13 -6.05 12.17
C VAL A 137 7.50 -7.42 11.98
N GLU A 138 7.24 -8.11 13.09
CA GLU A 138 6.41 -9.31 13.06
C GLU A 138 4.94 -8.93 12.81
N ASN A 139 4.29 -9.61 11.86
CA ASN A 139 2.85 -9.55 11.61
C ASN A 139 2.26 -8.14 11.42
N ARG A 140 2.96 -7.29 10.66
CA ARG A 140 2.49 -5.93 10.34
C ARG A 140 2.15 -5.75 8.86
N TRP A 141 1.19 -4.87 8.62
CA TRP A 141 1.08 -4.20 7.34
C TRP A 141 2.16 -3.13 7.26
N GLY A 142 2.69 -2.90 6.08
CA GLY A 142 3.62 -1.81 5.90
C GLY A 142 3.96 -1.53 4.45
N ILE A 143 4.59 -0.37 4.30
CA ILE A 143 5.22 0.10 3.08
C ILE A 143 6.71 -0.07 3.29
N TYR A 144 7.34 -0.74 2.34
CA TYR A 144 8.73 -1.12 2.40
C TYR A 144 9.48 -0.68 1.16
N VAL A 145 10.79 -0.61 1.30
CA VAL A 145 11.75 -0.35 0.23
C VAL A 145 12.69 -1.55 0.13
N VAL A 146 13.05 -1.89 -1.09
CA VAL A 146 14.14 -2.81 -1.42
C VAL A 146 15.16 -2.03 -2.23
N THR A 147 16.41 -1.99 -1.78
CA THR A 147 17.50 -1.37 -2.54
C THR A 147 18.22 -2.44 -3.34
N LEU A 148 18.53 -2.14 -4.61
CA LEU A 148 19.28 -3.01 -5.49
C LEU A 148 20.54 -2.30 -5.97
N GLU A 149 21.66 -3.00 -5.96
CA GLU A 149 22.97 -2.45 -6.31
C GLU A 149 23.72 -3.31 -7.31
N ARG A 150 24.58 -2.66 -8.08
CA ARG A 150 25.48 -3.30 -9.04
C ARG A 150 26.76 -2.47 -9.13
N PRO A 151 27.96 -3.05 -8.96
CA PRO A 151 29.22 -2.31 -8.99
C PRO A 151 29.38 -1.48 -10.28
N GLY A 152 29.68 -0.19 -10.14
CA GLY A 152 29.83 0.74 -11.27
C GLY A 152 28.52 1.27 -11.85
N TYR A 153 27.36 0.92 -11.28
CA TYR A 153 26.04 1.39 -11.73
C TYR A 153 25.31 2.12 -10.60
N LYS A 154 24.37 2.99 -10.99
CA LYS A 154 23.53 3.72 -10.04
C LYS A 154 22.59 2.74 -9.29
N PRO A 155 22.49 2.83 -7.96
CA PRO A 155 21.54 2.04 -7.19
C PRO A 155 20.10 2.24 -7.65
N ARG A 156 19.28 1.20 -7.48
CA ARG A 156 17.84 1.22 -7.76
C ARG A 156 17.07 0.97 -6.48
N ILE A 157 15.86 1.52 -6.40
CA ILE A 157 14.94 1.23 -5.32
C ILE A 157 13.63 0.68 -5.87
N HIS A 158 13.04 -0.24 -5.13
CA HIS A 158 11.68 -0.70 -5.35
C HIS A 158 10.87 -0.44 -4.08
N ILE A 159 9.77 0.30 -4.23
CA ILE A 159 8.82 0.54 -3.14
C ILE A 159 7.63 -0.39 -3.32
N GLY A 160 7.25 -1.08 -2.25
CA GLY A 160 6.11 -1.97 -2.23
C GLY A 160 5.29 -1.81 -0.97
N SER A 161 4.08 -2.35 -0.98
CA SER A 161 3.23 -2.51 0.19
C SER A 161 2.76 -3.96 0.31
N ARG A 162 2.42 -4.41 1.52
CA ARG A 162 1.94 -5.78 1.74
C ARG A 162 0.89 -5.85 2.84
N THR A 163 -0.26 -6.41 2.49
CA THR A 163 -1.41 -6.71 3.37
C THR A 163 -1.61 -8.21 3.59
N SER A 164 -0.55 -9.03 3.51
CA SER A 164 -0.70 -10.49 3.63
C SER A 164 -1.26 -10.84 5.02
N GLN A 165 -2.41 -11.50 5.07
CA GLN A 165 -3.10 -11.82 6.32
C GLN A 165 -2.24 -12.68 7.25
N ASP A 166 -1.54 -13.68 6.69
CA ASP A 166 -0.87 -14.67 7.54
C ASP A 166 0.46 -14.22 8.15
N ARG A 167 1.17 -13.30 7.49
CA ARG A 167 2.58 -13.00 7.80
C ARG A 167 3.03 -11.57 7.44
N GLY A 168 2.11 -10.70 7.03
CA GLY A 168 2.38 -9.28 6.74
C GLY A 168 3.56 -9.05 5.79
N VAL A 169 4.34 -7.99 6.08
CA VAL A 169 5.58 -7.65 5.35
C VAL A 169 6.68 -8.70 5.51
N LYS A 170 6.74 -9.41 6.64
CA LYS A 170 7.76 -10.46 6.90
C LYS A 170 7.80 -11.52 5.80
N ASN A 171 6.65 -11.98 5.32
CA ASN A 171 6.59 -12.91 4.20
C ASN A 171 7.10 -12.31 2.89
N ARG A 172 6.89 -11.01 2.68
CA ARG A 172 7.40 -10.33 1.50
C ARG A 172 8.91 -10.20 1.56
N PHE A 173 9.46 -9.88 2.72
CA PHE A 173 10.91 -9.85 2.94
C PHE A 173 11.54 -11.22 2.73
N HIS A 174 10.90 -12.29 3.20
CA HIS A 174 11.35 -13.65 2.94
C HIS A 174 11.37 -13.98 1.43
N GLN A 175 10.33 -13.60 0.69
CA GLN A 175 10.28 -13.76 -0.77
C GLN A 175 11.44 -13.07 -1.50
N TYR A 176 11.90 -11.92 -1.01
CA TYR A 176 13.11 -11.29 -1.55
C TYR A 176 14.37 -12.07 -1.18
N ASP A 177 14.48 -12.62 0.03
CA ASP A 177 15.65 -13.42 0.46
C ASP A 177 15.86 -14.67 -0.40
N ILE A 178 14.77 -15.33 -0.78
CA ILE A 178 14.81 -16.54 -1.60
C ILE A 178 14.56 -16.26 -3.10
N GLU A 179 14.55 -14.98 -3.50
CA GLU A 179 14.29 -14.52 -4.87
C GLU A 179 13.03 -15.12 -5.52
N TYR A 180 11.98 -15.33 -4.73
CA TYR A 180 10.74 -16.00 -5.14
C TYR A 180 9.59 -15.00 -5.31
N LEU A 181 8.88 -15.08 -6.44
CA LEU A 181 7.75 -14.19 -6.77
C LEU A 181 8.10 -12.70 -6.67
N LEU A 182 9.28 -12.35 -7.18
CA LEU A 182 9.74 -10.97 -7.25
C LEU A 182 8.81 -10.12 -8.15
N PRO A 183 8.60 -8.83 -7.82
CA PRO A 183 7.93 -7.92 -8.74
C PRO A 183 8.70 -7.83 -10.06
N PHE A 184 7.98 -7.63 -11.17
CA PHE A 184 8.55 -7.60 -12.53
C PHE A 184 9.84 -6.77 -12.65
N TYR A 185 9.87 -5.56 -12.10
CA TYR A 185 11.05 -4.69 -12.20
C TYR A 185 12.23 -5.13 -11.32
N VAL A 186 11.96 -5.79 -10.21
CA VAL A 186 13.01 -6.40 -9.39
C VAL A 186 13.58 -7.61 -10.12
N THR A 187 12.73 -8.48 -10.69
CA THR A 187 13.17 -9.59 -11.54
C THR A 187 14.06 -9.11 -12.70
N LYS A 188 13.64 -8.05 -13.39
CA LYS A 188 14.42 -7.46 -14.49
C LYS A 188 15.77 -6.92 -13.99
N ALA A 189 15.80 -6.24 -12.84
CA ALA A 189 17.05 -5.75 -12.27
C ALA A 189 18.00 -6.89 -11.87
N VAL A 190 17.49 -7.98 -11.28
CA VAL A 190 18.27 -9.18 -10.96
C VAL A 190 18.83 -9.83 -12.23
N GLN A 191 18.04 -9.93 -13.30
CA GLN A 191 18.51 -10.39 -14.62
C GLN A 191 19.62 -9.50 -15.19
N GLU A 192 19.57 -8.19 -14.91
CA GLU A 192 20.61 -7.21 -15.24
C GLU A 192 21.78 -7.22 -14.24
N ARG A 193 21.94 -8.28 -13.43
CA ARG A 193 23.02 -8.46 -12.45
C ARG A 193 23.03 -7.43 -11.32
N TYR A 194 21.87 -6.87 -10.96
CA TYR A 194 21.74 -6.19 -9.68
C TYR A 194 21.49 -7.20 -8.57
N GLU A 195 22.07 -6.95 -7.41
CA GLU A 195 21.85 -7.72 -6.19
C GLU A 195 20.91 -6.95 -5.26
N ILE A 196 20.07 -7.66 -4.51
CA ILE A 196 19.25 -7.06 -3.46
C ILE A 196 20.17 -6.73 -2.28
N ALA A 197 20.53 -5.46 -2.13
CA ALA A 197 21.50 -5.00 -1.15
C ALA A 197 20.89 -4.79 0.26
N SER A 198 19.64 -4.35 0.32
CA SER A 198 18.92 -4.17 1.58
C SER A 198 17.42 -4.12 1.37
N LYS A 199 16.69 -4.24 2.48
CA LYS A 199 15.25 -3.99 2.57
C LYS A 199 14.96 -3.29 3.88
N GLY A 200 13.85 -2.56 3.95
CA GLY A 200 13.42 -1.95 5.20
C GLY A 200 12.08 -1.24 5.05
N LEU A 201 11.51 -0.80 6.18
CA LEU A 201 10.18 -0.23 6.24
C LEU A 201 10.23 1.29 6.21
N LEU A 202 9.28 1.91 5.51
CA LEU A 202 9.02 3.35 5.56
C LEU A 202 7.93 3.67 6.59
N CYS A 203 6.83 2.92 6.56
CA CYS A 203 5.76 3.04 7.54
C CYS A 203 5.05 1.70 7.73
N TRP A 204 4.47 1.49 8.90
CA TRP A 204 3.83 0.23 9.26
C TRP A 204 2.74 0.42 10.31
N THR A 205 1.81 -0.52 10.38
CA THR A 205 0.80 -0.62 11.43
C THR A 205 0.58 -2.10 11.80
N PRO A 206 0.26 -2.41 13.07
CA PRO A 206 -0.19 -3.75 13.44
C PRO A 206 -1.32 -4.24 12.51
N ILE A 207 -1.29 -5.51 12.12
CA ILE A 207 -2.47 -6.13 11.51
C ILE A 207 -3.46 -6.38 12.63
N ILE A 208 -4.47 -5.51 12.76
CA ILE A 208 -5.50 -5.68 13.79
C ILE A 208 -6.40 -6.85 13.39
N GLU A 209 -6.44 -7.92 14.20
CA GLU A 209 -7.22 -9.14 13.90
C GLU A 209 -8.73 -8.86 13.73
N LEU A 210 -9.27 -7.84 14.41
CA LEU A 210 -10.67 -7.42 14.26
C LEU A 210 -11.00 -6.96 12.84
N LEU A 211 -10.01 -6.43 12.10
CA LEU A 211 -10.19 -6.12 10.69
C LEU A 211 -10.33 -7.36 9.84
N LEU A 212 -9.76 -8.49 10.24
CA LEU A 212 -9.81 -9.75 9.48
C LEU A 212 -11.21 -10.37 9.51
N GLY A 213 -11.88 -10.34 10.67
CA GLY A 213 -13.27 -10.79 10.82
C GLY A 213 -14.23 -9.93 9.99
N PHE A 214 -14.07 -8.61 10.07
CA PHE A 214 -14.86 -7.68 9.29
C PHE A 214 -14.54 -7.74 7.78
N TYR A 215 -13.29 -7.95 7.36
CA TYR A 215 -12.94 -8.08 5.94
C TYR A 215 -13.55 -9.32 5.29
N SER A 216 -13.51 -10.45 6.00
CA SER A 216 -14.13 -11.68 5.53
C SER A 216 -15.64 -11.53 5.41
N TRP A 217 -16.27 -10.77 6.30
CA TRP A 217 -17.68 -10.44 6.24
C TRP A 217 -18.00 -9.42 5.14
N LEU A 218 -17.25 -8.32 5.04
CA LEU A 218 -17.44 -7.24 4.07
C LEU A 218 -17.21 -7.71 2.63
N LEU A 219 -16.17 -8.51 2.38
CA LEU A 219 -15.96 -9.12 1.06
C LEU A 219 -17.10 -10.07 0.70
N ARG A 220 -17.66 -10.81 1.68
CA ARG A 220 -18.86 -11.63 1.46
C ARG A 220 -20.09 -10.78 1.14
N GLU A 221 -20.25 -9.64 1.80
CA GLU A 221 -21.40 -8.75 1.60
C GLU A 221 -21.31 -7.95 0.29
N LEU A 222 -20.12 -7.49 -0.10
CA LEU A 222 -19.88 -6.81 -1.38
C LEU A 222 -19.98 -7.75 -2.59
N ASP A 223 -19.73 -9.05 -2.40
CA ASP A 223 -19.91 -10.08 -3.44
C ASP A 223 -21.38 -10.52 -3.61
N ARG A 224 -22.27 -10.23 -2.65
CA ARG A 224 -23.70 -10.57 -2.74
C ARG A 224 -24.39 -9.98 -3.98
N PRO A 225 -24.33 -8.66 -4.27
CA PRO A 225 -25.06 -8.09 -5.40
C PRO A 225 -24.52 -8.55 -6.77
N TYR A 226 -23.25 -8.97 -6.86
CA TYR A 226 -22.68 -9.48 -8.10
C TYR A 226 -23.13 -10.92 -8.43
N ARG A 227 -23.50 -11.72 -7.43
CA ARG A 227 -24.06 -13.08 -7.67
C ARG A 227 -25.48 -13.05 -8.20
N THR A 228 -26.30 -12.12 -7.72
CA THR A 228 -27.72 -12.03 -8.13
C THR A 228 -27.86 -11.63 -9.60
N LEU A 229 -26.96 -10.80 -10.13
CA LEU A 229 -26.98 -10.37 -11.54
C LEU A 229 -26.46 -11.43 -12.53
N ARG A 230 -25.77 -12.47 -12.06
CA ARG A 230 -25.29 -13.56 -12.92
C ARG A 230 -26.31 -14.69 -13.07
N SER A 231 -27.28 -14.77 -12.15
CA SER A 231 -28.35 -15.79 -12.16
C SER A 231 -29.51 -15.47 -13.11
N SER A 232 -29.60 -14.26 -13.69
CA SER A 232 -30.72 -13.84 -14.54
C SER A 232 -30.47 -13.93 -16.05
N LYS A 233 -29.32 -14.47 -16.50
CA LYS A 233 -28.97 -14.61 -17.93
C LYS A 233 -29.19 -16.00 -18.53
N HIS A 234 -30.07 -16.83 -17.94
CA HIS A 234 -30.29 -18.21 -18.42
C HIS A 234 -31.75 -18.61 -18.69
N THR A 235 -32.65 -17.66 -18.93
CA THR A 235 -34.09 -17.96 -19.17
C THR A 235 -34.69 -17.39 -20.46
N TRP A 236 -33.90 -17.09 -21.51
CA TRP A 236 -34.46 -16.55 -22.77
C TRP A 236 -34.27 -17.42 -24.02
N GLU A 237 -33.97 -18.72 -23.88
CA GLU A 237 -33.98 -19.66 -25.00
C GLU A 237 -34.99 -20.78 -24.72
N ASN A 238 -36.28 -20.51 -24.97
CA ASN A 238 -37.31 -21.52 -25.28
C ASN A 238 -38.69 -20.88 -25.49
N THR A 239 -38.84 -20.09 -26.55
CA THR A 239 -40.15 -19.89 -27.18
C THR A 239 -39.96 -20.05 -28.68
N GLY A 240 -40.18 -21.28 -29.15
CA GLY A 240 -40.32 -21.58 -30.56
C GLY A 240 -41.65 -21.09 -31.08
N ILE A 241 -41.60 -20.30 -32.15
CA ILE A 241 -42.62 -20.13 -33.18
C ILE A 241 -41.89 -20.29 -34.51
#